data_AF-A0A942KS21-F1
#
_entry.id   AF-A0A942KS21-F1
#
_cell.length_a   1.000
_cell.length_b   1.000
_cell.length_c   1.000
_cell.angle_alpha   90.00
_cell.angle_beta   90.00
_cell.angle_gamma   90.00
#
_symmetry.space_group_name_H-M   'P 1'
#
loop_
_entity.id
_entity.type
_entity.pdbx_description
1 polymer ?
#
loop_
_entity_poly.entity_id
_entity_poly.type
_entity_poly.pdbx_seq_one_letter_code
_entity_poly.pdbx_strand_id
1 'polypeptide(L)'
;EERKKRYIRRVFGHSWLDLALYDLTLNTAKLTSQGAIATALLALAKFSEGIPKQPDPVTMHYKQQSLQDIGFMHESEAEFAQVLDFYNIPWQYEPRTFPLQWDTEGHVIEAFTPDFFLPEQNIYLELTTQRQQLVWKKNKKMRRLKDLYPEINAKIIYGKDYRNLLKKFGIDEK
;
A
#
# COMPACT_ATOMS: atom_id res chain seq x y z
N GLU A 1 11.69 -7.72 29.54
CA GLU A 1 10.92 -7.54 28.29
C GLU A 1 10.39 -8.84 27.67
N GLU A 2 11.16 -9.93 27.59
CA GLU A 2 10.73 -11.17 26.93
C GLU A 2 9.44 -11.80 27.47
N ARG A 3 9.20 -11.70 28.79
CA ARG A 3 7.97 -12.21 29.42
C ARG A 3 6.70 -11.52 28.88
N LYS A 4 6.77 -10.20 28.63
CA LYS A 4 5.67 -9.41 28.07
C LYS A 4 5.44 -9.76 26.60
N LYS A 5 6.52 -9.92 25.83
CA LYS A 5 6.49 -10.39 24.42
C LYS A 5 5.82 -11.76 24.29
N ARG A 6 6.17 -12.71 25.16
CA ARG A 6 5.56 -14.06 25.20
C ARG A 6 4.08 -14.03 25.58
N TYR A 7 3.68 -13.19 26.53
CA TYR A 7 2.29 -13.06 26.96
C TYR A 7 1.39 -12.53 25.83
N ILE A 8 1.78 -11.42 25.19
CA ILE A 8 0.97 -10.78 24.14
C ILE A 8 0.85 -11.69 22.91
N ARG A 9 1.95 -12.34 22.49
CA ARG A 9 1.92 -13.32 21.40
C ARG A 9 0.99 -14.51 21.69
N ARG A 10 0.91 -14.94 22.95
CA ARG A 10 0.03 -16.04 23.37
C ARG A 10 -1.44 -15.63 23.41
N VAL A 11 -1.73 -14.40 23.84
CA VAL A 11 -3.11 -13.92 24.03
C VAL A 11 -3.72 -13.44 22.72
N PHE A 12 -2.96 -12.73 21.89
CA PHE A 12 -3.47 -12.07 20.70
C PHE A 12 -3.00 -12.75 19.40
N GLY A 13 -2.09 -13.71 19.44
CA GLY A 13 -1.56 -14.37 18.23
C GLY A 13 -0.61 -13.50 17.37
N HIS A 14 -0.54 -12.21 17.65
CA HIS A 14 0.23 -11.22 16.88
C HIS A 14 1.56 -10.83 17.54
N SER A 15 2.48 -10.30 16.74
CA SER A 15 3.76 -9.76 17.22
C SER A 15 3.53 -8.48 18.04
N TRP A 16 4.31 -8.26 19.09
CA TRP A 16 4.23 -7.01 19.87
C TRP A 16 4.63 -5.76 19.06
N LEU A 17 5.31 -5.95 17.93
CA LEU A 17 5.65 -4.90 16.94
C LEU A 17 4.50 -4.58 15.99
N ASP A 18 3.38 -5.31 16.06
CA ASP A 18 2.21 -5.03 15.25
C ASP A 18 1.55 -3.73 15.74
N LEU A 19 1.88 -2.63 15.06
CA LEU A 19 1.36 -1.30 15.37
C LEU A 19 -0.15 -1.19 15.13
N ALA A 20 -0.74 -2.09 14.35
CA ALA A 20 -2.18 -2.14 14.12
C ALA A 20 -2.98 -2.56 15.36
N LEU A 21 -2.31 -3.06 16.42
CA LEU A 21 -2.93 -3.42 17.70
C LEU A 21 -3.09 -2.24 18.66
N TYR A 22 -2.57 -1.05 18.33
CA TYR A 22 -2.55 0.09 19.23
C TYR A 22 -3.24 1.29 18.60
N ASP A 23 -4.22 1.84 19.31
CA ASP A 23 -4.88 3.09 18.93
C ASP A 23 -3.95 4.31 19.04
N LEU A 24 -2.89 4.20 19.85
CA LEU A 24 -1.88 5.23 20.05
C LEU A 24 -0.52 4.61 20.41
N THR A 25 0.50 4.96 19.65
CA THR A 25 1.90 4.61 19.96
C THR A 25 2.74 5.86 20.16
N LEU A 26 3.32 6.02 21.36
CA LEU A 26 4.16 7.16 21.70
C LEU A 26 5.62 6.76 21.81
N ASN A 27 6.49 7.40 21.03
CA ASN A 27 7.92 7.26 21.18
C ASN A 27 8.44 8.22 22.26
N THR A 28 8.72 7.68 23.45
CA THR A 28 9.17 8.46 24.60
C THR A 28 10.66 8.77 24.62
N ALA A 29 11.46 8.24 23.68
CA ALA A 29 12.92 8.39 23.70
C ALA A 29 13.39 9.84 23.53
N LYS A 30 12.55 10.71 22.97
CA LYS A 30 12.80 12.14 22.79
C LYS A 30 11.85 13.04 23.60
N LEU A 31 10.97 12.46 24.42
CA LEU A 31 9.98 13.21 25.18
C LEU A 31 10.46 13.40 26.62
N THR A 32 10.34 14.63 27.12
CA THR A 32 10.43 14.88 28.56
C THR A 32 9.21 14.27 29.27
N SER A 33 9.31 14.04 30.57
CA SER A 33 8.18 13.53 31.38
C SER A 33 6.94 14.40 31.23
N GLN A 34 7.10 15.73 31.21
CA GLN A 34 6.00 16.66 30.97
C GLN A 34 5.46 16.59 29.54
N GLY A 35 6.32 16.45 28.53
CA GLY A 35 5.90 16.28 27.14
C GLY A 35 5.10 14.99 26.92
N ALA A 36 5.48 13.91 27.59
CA ALA A 36 4.75 12.64 27.54
C ALA A 36 3.35 12.78 28.17
N ILE A 37 3.25 13.44 29.33
CA ILE A 37 1.96 13.70 30.01
C ILE A 37 1.07 14.61 29.16
N ALA A 38 1.61 15.69 28.62
CA ALA A 38 0.86 16.61 27.77
C ALA A 38 0.32 15.89 26.51
N THR A 39 1.12 15.02 25.90
CA THR A 39 0.72 14.23 24.73
C THR A 39 -0.38 13.23 25.09
N ALA A 40 -0.26 12.55 26.23
CA ALA A 40 -1.28 11.62 26.71
C ALA A 40 -2.60 12.34 27.04
N LEU A 41 -2.53 13.54 27.65
CA LEU A 41 -3.72 14.35 27.95
C LEU A 41 -4.38 14.89 26.69
N LEU A 42 -3.61 15.35 25.71
CA LEU A 42 -4.14 15.77 24.41
C LEU A 42 -4.80 14.62 23.66
N ALA A 43 -4.19 13.44 23.69
CA ALA A 43 -4.79 12.23 23.16
C ALA A 43 -6.11 11.92 23.88
N LEU A 44 -6.12 11.88 25.22
CA LEU A 44 -7.33 11.62 26.01
C LEU A 44 -8.43 12.64 25.76
N ALA A 45 -8.10 13.92 25.58
CA ALA A 45 -9.06 14.96 25.25
C ALA A 45 -9.62 14.81 23.82
N LYS A 46 -8.81 14.32 22.87
CA LYS A 46 -9.28 13.97 21.52
C LYS A 46 -10.10 12.67 21.50
N PHE A 47 -9.84 11.77 22.44
CA PHE A 47 -10.54 10.49 22.57
C PHE A 47 -11.72 10.53 23.55
N SER A 48 -11.93 11.62 24.30
CA SER A 48 -13.06 11.78 25.22
C SER A 48 -14.39 11.96 24.49
N GLU A 49 -14.36 12.35 23.22
CA GLU A 49 -15.53 12.32 22.32
C GLU A 49 -15.85 10.90 21.81
N GLY A 50 -15.07 9.90 22.24
CA GLY A 50 -15.12 8.53 21.76
C GLY A 50 -14.26 8.35 20.50
N ILE A 51 -13.48 7.28 20.45
CA ILE A 51 -12.96 6.79 19.17
C ILE A 51 -14.19 6.35 18.36
N PRO A 52 -14.41 6.85 17.13
CA PRO A 52 -15.45 6.30 16.27
C PRO A 52 -15.24 4.79 16.18
N LYS A 53 -16.21 4.01 16.70
CA LYS A 53 -16.10 2.55 16.72
C LYS A 53 -16.28 1.91 15.34
N GLN A 54 -16.32 2.71 14.28
CA GLN A 54 -16.34 2.24 12.91
C GLN A 54 -15.48 3.18 12.06
N PRO A 55 -14.68 2.63 11.13
CA PRO A 55 -13.99 3.42 10.13
C PRO A 55 -15.02 4.26 9.36
N ASP A 56 -14.66 5.49 9.00
CA ASP A 56 -15.48 6.37 8.18
C ASP A 56 -16.11 5.59 7.01
N PRO A 57 -17.37 5.89 6.60
CA PRO A 57 -18.02 5.23 5.47
C PRO A 57 -17.21 5.30 4.17
N VAL A 58 -16.31 6.30 4.07
CA VAL A 58 -15.35 6.47 2.98
C VAL A 58 -14.24 5.41 3.04
N THR A 59 -13.77 5.03 4.23
CA THR A 59 -12.74 4.00 4.43
C THR A 59 -13.32 2.58 4.33
N MET A 60 -14.59 2.38 4.70
CA MET A 60 -15.26 1.07 4.60
C MET A 60 -15.45 0.56 3.16
N HIS A 61 -15.56 1.44 2.17
CA HIS A 61 -15.76 1.01 0.78
C HIS A 61 -14.49 0.50 0.08
N TYR A 62 -13.29 0.75 0.62
CA TYR A 62 -12.03 0.28 0.03
C TYR A 62 -11.52 -1.04 0.63
N LYS A 63 -12.13 -1.52 1.72
CA LYS A 63 -11.64 -2.69 2.48
C LYS A 63 -12.59 -3.89 2.35
N GLN A 64 -12.84 -4.33 1.13
CA GLN A 64 -13.64 -5.55 0.89
C GLN A 64 -12.97 -6.59 -0.03
N GLN A 65 -11.65 -6.52 -0.16
CA GLN A 65 -10.85 -7.68 -0.52
C GLN A 65 -9.83 -7.86 0.58
N SER A 66 -9.93 -8.96 1.33
CA SER A 66 -8.84 -9.29 2.23
C SER A 66 -7.61 -9.61 1.36
N LEU A 67 -6.42 -9.16 1.74
CA LEU A 67 -5.17 -9.54 1.05
C LEU A 67 -5.02 -11.06 0.87
N GLN A 68 -5.70 -11.86 1.72
CA GLN A 68 -5.70 -13.31 1.68
C GLN A 68 -6.58 -13.89 0.56
N ASP A 69 -7.55 -13.12 0.06
CA ASP A 69 -8.43 -13.52 -1.05
C ASP A 69 -7.87 -13.10 -2.43
N ILE A 70 -6.91 -12.17 -2.45
CA ILE A 70 -6.27 -11.70 -3.68
C ILE A 70 -5.14 -12.66 -4.05
N GLY A 71 -5.37 -13.46 -5.10
CA GLY A 71 -4.35 -14.32 -5.69
C GLY A 71 -3.34 -13.52 -6.50
N PHE A 72 -2.43 -12.81 -5.83
CA PHE A 72 -1.36 -12.05 -6.48
C PHE A 72 -0.54 -12.95 -7.42
N MET A 73 -0.27 -12.47 -8.64
CA MET A 73 0.54 -13.19 -9.63
C MET A 73 2.01 -13.31 -9.22
N HIS A 74 2.53 -12.30 -8.52
CA HIS A 74 3.92 -12.27 -8.07
C HIS A 74 4.04 -11.87 -6.59
N GLU A 75 5.03 -12.44 -5.88
CA GLU A 75 5.32 -12.12 -4.47
C GLU A 75 5.53 -10.62 -4.24
N SER A 76 6.17 -9.93 -5.18
CA SER A 76 6.38 -8.49 -5.13
C SER A 76 5.11 -7.64 -5.17
N GLU A 77 4.04 -8.15 -5.80
CA GLU A 77 2.75 -7.45 -5.80
C GLU A 77 2.12 -7.54 -4.41
N ALA A 78 2.18 -8.72 -3.79
CA ALA A 78 1.72 -8.91 -2.41
C ALA A 78 2.50 -8.03 -1.41
N GLU A 79 3.83 -7.97 -1.53
CA GLU A 79 4.66 -7.06 -0.72
C GLU A 79 4.25 -5.60 -0.91
N PHE A 80 4.02 -5.17 -2.16
CA PHE A 80 3.64 -3.80 -2.45
C PHE A 80 2.25 -3.45 -1.92
N ALA A 81 1.30 -4.38 -2.00
CA ALA A 81 -0.04 -4.23 -1.43
C ALA A 81 0.02 -4.06 0.10
N GLN A 82 0.83 -4.87 0.79
CA GLN A 82 1.06 -4.73 2.24
C GLN A 82 1.64 -3.36 2.61
N VAL A 83 2.53 -2.82 1.77
CA VAL A 83 3.08 -1.48 1.95
C VAL A 83 1.98 -0.42 1.82
N LEU A 84 1.14 -0.50 0.79
CA LEU A 84 0.04 0.46 0.61
C LEU A 84 -0.93 0.40 1.79
N ASP A 85 -1.28 -0.80 2.25
CA ASP A 85 -2.10 -1.02 3.44
C ASP A 85 -1.46 -0.44 4.70
N PHE A 86 -0.15 -0.62 4.89
CA PHE A 86 0.58 -0.07 6.03
C PHE A 86 0.46 1.47 6.10
N TYR A 87 0.49 2.14 4.94
CA TYR A 87 0.33 3.59 4.86
C TYR A 87 -1.13 4.05 4.77
N ASN A 88 -2.11 3.13 4.86
CA ASN A 88 -3.53 3.39 4.63
C ASN A 88 -3.79 4.12 3.30
N ILE A 89 -3.01 3.82 2.26
CA ILE A 89 -3.21 4.37 0.92
C ILE A 89 -4.26 3.49 0.23
N PRO A 90 -5.43 4.01 -0.19
CA PRO A 90 -6.42 3.20 -0.89
C PRO A 90 -5.88 2.70 -2.24
N TRP A 91 -6.12 1.42 -2.55
CA TRP A 91 -5.64 0.81 -3.78
C TRP A 91 -6.59 -0.26 -4.32
N GLN A 92 -6.43 -0.60 -5.59
CA GLN A 92 -7.15 -1.67 -6.30
C GLN A 92 -6.16 -2.53 -7.07
N TYR A 93 -6.29 -3.86 -7.00
CA TYR A 93 -5.49 -4.82 -7.78
C TYR A 93 -6.08 -4.99 -9.18
N GLU A 94 -5.24 -4.98 -10.22
CA GLU A 94 -5.62 -5.20 -11.63
C GLU A 94 -6.98 -4.58 -12.01
N PRO A 95 -7.17 -3.28 -11.75
CA PRO A 95 -8.49 -2.62 -11.74
C PRO A 95 -9.17 -2.62 -13.12
N ARG A 96 -8.37 -2.61 -14.18
CA ARG A 96 -8.85 -2.43 -15.55
C ARG A 96 -7.80 -2.82 -16.57
N THR A 97 -8.24 -3.48 -17.65
CA THR A 97 -7.43 -3.74 -18.83
C THR A 97 -7.68 -2.68 -19.92
N PHE A 98 -6.59 -2.19 -20.50
CA PHE A 98 -6.56 -1.23 -21.61
C PHE A 98 -6.09 -1.92 -22.90
N PRO A 99 -6.95 -2.08 -23.91
CA PRO A 99 -6.52 -2.53 -25.23
C PRO A 99 -5.55 -1.54 -25.86
N LEU A 100 -4.41 -2.03 -26.36
CA LEU A 100 -3.33 -1.23 -26.95
C LEU A 100 -3.11 -1.48 -28.44
N GLN A 101 -3.52 -2.64 -28.95
CA GLN A 101 -3.39 -2.99 -30.36
C GLN A 101 -4.50 -3.96 -30.76
N TRP A 102 -5.01 -3.78 -31.98
CA TRP A 102 -6.04 -4.62 -32.59
C TRP A 102 -5.55 -5.20 -33.92
N ASP A 103 -6.10 -6.34 -34.33
CA ASP A 103 -5.91 -6.88 -35.68
C ASP A 103 -6.87 -6.23 -36.71
N THR A 104 -6.82 -6.70 -37.95
CA THR A 104 -7.67 -6.21 -39.05
C THR A 104 -9.16 -6.52 -38.86
N GLU A 105 -9.49 -7.47 -37.99
CA GLU A 105 -10.86 -7.89 -37.68
C GLU A 105 -11.41 -7.17 -36.42
N GLY A 106 -10.57 -6.37 -35.75
CA GLY A 106 -10.93 -5.63 -34.54
C GLY A 106 -10.72 -6.41 -33.24
N HIS A 107 -10.05 -7.56 -33.26
CA HIS A 107 -9.72 -8.31 -32.03
C HIS A 107 -8.49 -7.70 -31.34
N VAL A 108 -8.52 -7.65 -30.01
CA VAL A 108 -7.40 -7.14 -29.21
C VAL A 108 -6.24 -8.12 -29.24
N ILE A 109 -5.10 -7.70 -29.81
CA ILE A 109 -3.88 -8.51 -29.89
C ILE A 109 -2.80 -8.08 -28.87
N GLU A 110 -2.90 -6.87 -28.33
CA GLU A 110 -2.09 -6.44 -27.20
C GLU A 110 -2.93 -5.59 -26.25
N ALA A 111 -2.81 -5.86 -24.97
CA ALA A 111 -3.42 -5.07 -23.90
C ALA A 111 -2.43 -4.78 -22.77
N PHE A 112 -2.81 -3.82 -21.94
CA PHE A 112 -2.11 -3.41 -20.74
C PHE A 112 -3.08 -3.46 -19.56
N THR A 113 -2.77 -4.31 -18.59
CA THR A 113 -3.44 -4.33 -17.29
C THR A 113 -2.39 -3.86 -16.28
N PRO A 114 -2.59 -2.70 -15.62
CA PRO A 114 -1.69 -2.24 -14.57
C PRO A 114 -1.89 -3.08 -13.31
N ASP A 115 -0.81 -3.33 -12.60
CA ASP A 115 -0.83 -4.11 -11.36
C ASP A 115 -1.69 -3.45 -10.27
N PHE A 116 -1.63 -2.11 -10.14
CA PHE A 116 -2.35 -1.35 -9.11
C PHE A 116 -3.00 -0.07 -9.65
N PHE A 117 -4.06 0.40 -8.98
CA PHE A 117 -4.56 1.78 -9.10
C PHE A 117 -4.78 2.41 -7.73
N LEU A 118 -4.38 3.67 -7.60
CA LEU A 118 -4.57 4.47 -6.40
C LEU A 118 -5.64 5.52 -6.68
N PRO A 119 -6.87 5.37 -6.18
CA PRO A 119 -7.99 6.24 -6.50
C PRO A 119 -7.77 7.70 -6.10
N GLU A 120 -7.18 7.95 -4.93
CA GLU A 120 -6.98 9.31 -4.42
C GLU A 120 -6.02 10.13 -5.28
N GLN A 121 -4.97 9.47 -5.80
CA GLN A 121 -3.98 10.11 -6.66
C GLN A 121 -4.31 9.95 -8.14
N ASN A 122 -5.41 9.26 -8.47
CA ASN A 122 -5.84 8.91 -9.81
C ASN A 122 -4.67 8.43 -10.68
N ILE A 123 -3.98 7.38 -10.22
CA ILE A 123 -2.77 6.87 -10.89
C ILE A 123 -2.73 5.35 -10.93
N TYR A 124 -2.41 4.82 -12.11
CA TYR A 124 -2.15 3.40 -12.35
C TYR A 124 -0.66 3.10 -12.19
N LEU A 125 -0.33 2.04 -11.47
CA LEU A 125 1.05 1.61 -11.23
C LEU A 125 1.31 0.24 -11.83
N GLU A 126 2.48 0.12 -12.45
CA GLU A 126 3.03 -1.11 -12.97
C GLU A 126 4.34 -1.42 -12.22
N LEU A 127 4.40 -2.52 -11.48
CA LEU A 127 5.58 -2.97 -10.77
C LEU A 127 6.59 -3.58 -11.74
N THR A 128 7.88 -3.30 -11.54
CA THR A 128 8.95 -4.00 -12.26
C THR A 128 9.98 -4.57 -11.28
N THR A 129 10.04 -5.90 -11.21
CA THR A 129 10.77 -6.62 -10.15
C THR A 129 12.06 -7.30 -10.62
N GLN A 130 12.29 -7.47 -11.93
CA GLN A 130 13.55 -8.05 -12.44
C GLN A 130 14.05 -7.47 -13.78
N ARG A 131 15.38 -7.52 -13.93
CA ARG A 131 16.31 -7.28 -15.08
C ARG A 131 15.85 -6.26 -16.15
N GLN A 132 16.69 -5.24 -16.38
CA GLN A 132 16.50 -4.13 -17.33
C GLN A 132 15.96 -4.52 -18.73
N GLN A 133 16.20 -5.76 -19.19
CA GLN A 133 15.71 -6.27 -20.47
C GLN A 133 14.20 -6.50 -20.57
N LEU A 134 13.41 -6.49 -19.50
CA LEU A 134 11.93 -6.55 -19.61
C LEU A 134 11.27 -5.17 -19.52
N VAL A 135 12.02 -4.18 -19.03
CA VAL A 135 11.58 -2.79 -18.88
C VAL A 135 11.28 -2.15 -20.24
N TRP A 136 11.98 -2.53 -21.32
CA TRP A 136 11.69 -1.98 -22.65
C TRP A 136 10.29 -2.37 -23.16
N LYS A 137 9.81 -3.59 -22.87
CA LYS A 137 8.46 -4.03 -23.25
C LYS A 137 7.41 -3.24 -22.46
N LYS A 138 7.60 -3.13 -21.14
CA LYS A 138 6.72 -2.32 -20.28
C LYS A 138 6.72 -0.85 -20.73
N ASN A 139 7.88 -0.26 -21.01
CA ASN A 139 7.98 1.11 -21.56
C ASN A 139 7.35 1.27 -22.94
N LYS A 140 7.39 0.25 -23.80
CA LYS A 140 6.70 0.27 -25.10
C LYS A 140 5.18 0.30 -24.89
N LYS A 141 4.64 -0.55 -24.01
CA LYS A 141 3.22 -0.55 -23.64
C LYS A 141 2.80 0.78 -23.03
N MET A 142 3.60 1.34 -22.11
CA MET A 142 3.35 2.64 -21.49
C MET A 142 3.31 3.80 -22.47
N ARG A 143 4.20 3.80 -23.48
CA ARG A 143 4.15 4.81 -24.55
C ARG A 143 2.85 4.68 -25.37
N ARG A 144 2.52 3.46 -25.80
CA ARG A 144 1.26 3.20 -26.51
C ARG A 144 0.02 3.58 -25.70
N LEU A 145 0.02 3.29 -24.40
CA LEU A 145 -1.05 3.69 -23.50
C LEU A 145 -1.21 5.21 -23.49
N LYS A 146 -0.12 5.98 -23.42
CA LYS A 146 -0.17 7.44 -23.46
C LYS A 146 -0.62 7.98 -24.81
N ASP A 147 -0.26 7.31 -25.91
CA ASP A 147 -0.67 7.69 -27.25
C ASP A 147 -2.18 7.47 -27.46
N LEU A 148 -2.74 6.39 -26.92
CA LEU A 148 -4.16 6.01 -27.07
C LEU A 148 -5.09 6.58 -25.99
N TYR A 149 -4.58 6.76 -24.78
CA TYR A 149 -5.32 7.20 -23.59
C TYR A 149 -4.52 8.29 -22.84
N PRO A 150 -4.40 9.50 -23.43
CA PRO A 150 -3.57 10.58 -22.87
C PRO A 150 -4.05 11.08 -21.49
N GLU A 151 -5.32 10.87 -21.16
CA GLU A 151 -5.93 11.19 -19.87
C GLU A 151 -5.53 10.23 -18.74
N ILE A 152 -4.99 9.06 -19.08
CA ILE A 152 -4.63 8.03 -18.12
C ILE A 152 -3.24 8.31 -17.55
N ASN A 153 -3.19 8.59 -16.25
CA ASN A 153 -1.94 8.74 -15.52
C ASN A 153 -1.44 7.36 -15.08
N ALA A 154 -0.38 6.88 -15.74
CA ALA A 154 0.22 5.60 -15.40
C ALA A 154 1.75 5.72 -15.22
N LYS A 155 2.31 4.96 -14.29
CA LYS A 155 3.76 4.95 -13.98
C LYS A 155 4.29 3.55 -13.72
N ILE A 156 5.54 3.33 -14.12
CA ILE A 156 6.30 2.14 -13.74
C ILE A 156 7.04 2.41 -12.42
N ILE A 157 6.89 1.51 -11.46
CA ILE A 157 7.59 1.55 -10.17
C ILE A 157 8.63 0.43 -10.14
N TYR A 158 9.90 0.81 -9.95
CA TYR A 158 10.98 -0.15 -9.81
C TYR A 158 10.99 -0.74 -8.41
N GLY A 159 11.18 -2.06 -8.34
CA GLY A 159 11.22 -2.78 -7.07
C GLY A 159 12.30 -2.28 -6.10
N LYS A 160 13.37 -1.66 -6.61
CA LYS A 160 14.39 -1.01 -5.77
C LYS A 160 13.95 0.37 -5.29
N ASP A 161 13.18 1.10 -6.09
CA ASP A 161 12.81 2.49 -5.79
C ASP A 161 11.75 2.56 -4.70
N TYR A 162 10.76 1.64 -4.69
CA TYR A 162 9.84 1.57 -3.55
C TYR A 162 10.55 1.08 -2.28
N ARG A 163 11.46 0.11 -2.36
CA ARG A 163 12.28 -0.29 -1.19
C ARG A 163 13.15 0.86 -0.66
N ASN A 164 13.69 1.70 -1.55
CA ASN A 164 14.41 2.90 -1.13
C ASN A 164 13.49 3.96 -0.54
N LEU A 165 12.26 4.09 -1.07
CA LEU A 165 11.22 4.93 -0.48
C LEU A 165 10.89 4.45 0.94
N LEU A 166 10.69 3.14 1.12
CA LEU A 166 10.47 2.49 2.42
C LEU A 166 11.61 2.75 3.40
N LYS A 167 12.87 2.53 2.98
CA LYS A 167 14.07 2.82 3.78
C LYS A 167 14.14 4.29 4.20
N LYS A 168 13.83 5.22 3.29
CA LYS A 168 13.85 6.67 3.54
C LYS A 168 12.78 7.10 4.53
N PHE A 169 11.65 6.39 4.58
CA PHE A 169 10.60 6.57 5.59
C PHE A 169 10.81 5.73 6.86
N GLY A 170 11.98 5.09 7.02
CA GLY A 170 12.37 4.36 8.24
C GLY A 170 11.82 2.94 8.33
N ILE A 171 11.29 2.39 7.25
CA ILE A 171 10.81 1.01 7.15
C ILE A 171 11.91 0.16 6.51
N ASP A 172 12.85 -0.26 7.36
CA ASP A 172 13.77 -1.35 7.07
C ASP A 172 13.62 -2.29 8.27
N GLU A 173 12.94 -3.42 8.07
CA GLU A 173 13.06 -4.51 9.03
C GLU A 173 14.52 -4.99 9.00
N LYS A 174 15.11 -5.08 10.20
CA LYS A 174 16.35 -5.81 10.41
C LYS A 174 16.15 -7.30 10.23
#